data_AF-A0A947C4P7-F1
#
_entry.id   AF-A0A947C4P7-F1
#
_cell.length_a   1.000
_cell.length_b   1.000
_cell.length_c   1.000
_cell.angle_alpha   90.00
_cell.angle_beta   90.00
_cell.angle_gamma   90.00
#
_symmetry.space_group_name_H-M   'P 1'
#
loop_
_entity.id
_entity.type
_entity.pdbx_description
1 polymer ?
#
loop_
_entity_poly.entity_id
_entity_poly.type
_entity_poly.pdbx_seq_one_letter_code
_entity_poly.pdbx_strand_id
1 'polypeptide(L)'
;MFITRFALKRPITTLMFFFCFVIMGGSATRLLPLEYFPEVIFPGIFIQIPYQNSTAEEIERLITRPAEEVLSTMSGIDRMSSTTTDNSAQIQIFFGWDAPAKLKGVEAREKLDAIRDEMPDDLQRVLVFTGSTNDQPLMQLRISSNKDLKNAFQLIDRKLKRPIELINGVSKVDLYGIQKDEILIQLKSERIAAHKINVNALNATLRKHNFSTFAGRITDSEKRLLVKPIGEFDSIEDYQNLVIGPNNLRLRDIADVTLTQPIREDGRHLDRTYAIGLSIQRESTANLVDVAGRVVEKISEIEQSPDFDGISLFVMDNQAEGITNSIRDITNSGLIGFTLSIMVLFFFLRNVFVTLVVAMAVPFSLCIT
;
A
#
# COMPACT_ATOMS: atom_id res chain seq x y z
N MET A 1 19.58 44.81 -31.26
CA MET A 1 20.09 44.11 -32.47
C MET A 1 21.48 43.47 -32.31
N PHE A 2 22.13 43.48 -31.14
CA PHE A 2 23.43 42.81 -30.98
C PHE A 2 23.33 41.28 -31.15
N ILE A 3 22.33 40.65 -30.52
CA ILE A 3 22.09 39.20 -30.55
C ILE A 3 21.79 38.71 -31.98
N THR A 4 20.88 39.38 -32.69
CA THR A 4 20.54 39.05 -34.08
C THR A 4 21.74 39.20 -35.02
N ARG A 5 22.53 40.28 -34.84
CA ARG A 5 23.72 40.53 -35.67
C ARG A 5 24.83 39.52 -35.40
N PHE A 6 24.97 39.05 -34.16
CA PHE A 6 25.92 38.00 -33.79
C PHE A 6 25.53 36.65 -34.40
N ALA A 7 24.25 36.27 -34.28
CA ALA A 7 23.72 35.03 -34.87
C ALA A 7 23.86 34.99 -36.41
N LEU A 8 23.58 36.10 -37.09
CA LEU A 8 23.73 36.20 -38.56
C LEU A 8 25.19 36.18 -39.03
N LYS A 9 26.14 36.71 -38.23
CA LYS A 9 27.56 36.74 -38.58
C LYS A 9 28.30 35.42 -38.32
N ARG A 10 27.80 34.57 -37.42
CA ARG A 10 28.42 33.28 -37.06
C ARG A 10 27.43 32.11 -37.20
N PRO A 11 26.97 31.80 -38.43
CA PRO A 11 25.93 30.80 -38.66
C PRO A 11 26.33 29.39 -38.19
N ILE A 12 27.60 29.01 -38.35
CA ILE A 12 28.11 27.70 -37.89
C ILE A 12 28.08 27.60 -36.36
N THR A 13 28.50 28.65 -35.65
CA THR A 13 28.47 28.68 -34.18
C THR A 13 27.05 28.60 -33.65
N THR A 14 26.11 29.33 -34.25
CA THR A 14 24.69 29.28 -33.86
C THR A 14 24.09 27.89 -34.12
N LEU A 15 24.40 27.26 -35.25
CA LEU A 15 23.90 25.92 -35.57
C LEU A 15 24.45 24.85 -34.60
N MET A 16 25.76 24.92 -34.28
CA MET A 16 26.37 24.04 -33.28
C MET A 16 25.79 24.22 -31.88
N PHE A 17 25.45 25.46 -31.49
CA PHE A 17 24.82 25.75 -30.21
C PHE A 17 23.44 25.08 -30.11
N PHE A 18 22.55 25.28 -31.08
CA PHE A 18 21.24 24.62 -31.09
C PHE A 18 21.34 23.10 -31.21
N PHE A 19 22.30 22.58 -31.97
CA PHE A 19 22.53 21.15 -32.07
C PHE A 19 22.92 20.53 -30.71
N CYS A 20 23.73 21.25 -29.93
CA CYS A 20 24.08 20.84 -28.56
C CYS A 20 22.84 20.75 -27.66
N PHE A 21 21.93 21.73 -27.73
CA PHE A 21 20.66 21.68 -26.99
C PHE A 21 19.74 20.54 -27.43
N VAL A 22 19.69 20.20 -28.72
CA VAL A 22 18.89 19.06 -29.19
C VAL A 22 19.42 17.74 -28.64
N ILE A 23 20.75 17.54 -28.66
CA ILE A 23 21.35 16.35 -28.06
C ILE A 23 21.09 16.30 -26.56
N MET A 24 21.29 17.41 -25.86
CA MET A 24 21.07 17.52 -24.42
C MET A 24 19.60 17.25 -24.07
N GLY A 25 18.67 17.93 -24.73
CA GLY A 25 17.23 17.74 -24.59
C GLY A 25 16.80 16.30 -24.86
N GLY A 26 17.21 15.73 -26.00
CA GLY A 26 16.88 14.35 -26.35
C GLY A 26 17.45 13.32 -25.36
N SER A 27 18.61 13.59 -24.76
CA SER A 27 19.15 12.74 -23.69
C SER A 27 18.38 12.90 -22.36
N ALA A 28 17.97 14.13 -22.03
CA ALA A 28 17.24 14.46 -20.80
C ALA A 28 15.81 13.90 -20.80
N THR A 29 15.13 13.85 -21.97
CA THR A 29 13.77 13.30 -22.09
C THR A 29 13.67 11.87 -21.56
N ARG A 30 14.74 11.06 -21.66
CA ARG A 30 14.76 9.68 -21.16
C ARG A 30 14.88 9.58 -19.63
N LEU A 31 15.29 10.65 -18.97
CA LEU A 31 15.49 10.71 -17.52
C LEU A 31 14.28 11.29 -16.78
N LEU A 32 13.30 11.83 -17.51
CA LEU A 32 12.11 12.43 -16.91
C LEU A 32 11.19 11.35 -16.32
N PRO A 33 10.83 11.44 -15.02
CA PRO A 33 9.83 10.56 -14.45
C PRO A 33 8.47 10.86 -15.07
N LEU A 34 7.75 9.81 -15.46
CA LEU A 34 6.40 9.91 -15.97
C LEU A 34 5.42 9.65 -14.84
N GLU A 35 4.57 10.64 -14.55
CA GLU A 35 3.54 10.55 -13.52
C GLU A 35 2.17 10.94 -14.10
N TYR A 36 1.11 10.32 -13.58
CA TYR A 36 -0.26 10.60 -14.02
C TYR A 36 -0.80 11.89 -13.37
N PHE A 37 -0.46 12.13 -12.10
CA PHE A 37 -0.70 13.36 -11.38
C PHE A 37 0.63 13.88 -10.82
N PRO A 38 0.78 15.21 -10.64
CA PRO A 38 1.87 15.73 -9.83
C PRO A 38 1.76 15.19 -8.39
N GLU A 39 2.90 15.08 -7.72
CA GLU A 39 2.90 14.78 -6.28
C GLU A 39 2.14 15.87 -5.52
N VAL A 40 1.02 15.48 -4.91
CA VAL A 40 0.22 16.35 -4.03
C VAL A 40 0.14 15.65 -2.68
N ILE A 41 0.69 16.32 -1.67
CA ILE A 41 0.58 15.90 -0.28
C ILE A 41 -0.69 16.55 0.26
N PHE A 42 -1.68 15.73 0.63
CA PHE A 42 -2.89 16.25 1.24
C PHE A 42 -2.56 16.74 2.66
N PRO A 43 -2.93 17.99 3.03
CA PRO A 43 -2.60 18.57 4.33
C PRO A 43 -3.56 18.04 5.39
N GLY A 44 -3.59 16.72 5.59
CA GLY A 44 -4.44 16.07 6.56
C GLY A 44 -3.86 14.78 7.08
N ILE A 45 -4.26 14.43 8.30
CA ILE A 45 -3.92 13.17 8.94
C ILE A 45 -5.21 12.42 9.29
N PHE A 46 -5.15 11.11 9.11
CA PHE A 46 -6.21 10.18 9.42
C PHE A 46 -5.73 9.26 10.53
N ILE A 47 -6.40 9.31 11.66
CA ILE A 47 -6.07 8.53 12.85
C ILE A 47 -7.17 7.49 13.00
N GLN A 48 -6.77 6.22 13.06
CA GLN A 48 -7.67 5.11 13.29
C GLN A 48 -7.24 4.36 14.54
N ILE A 49 -8.16 4.25 15.48
CA ILE A 49 -7.97 3.55 16.75
C ILE A 49 -8.94 2.38 16.76
N PRO A 50 -8.53 1.19 16.28
CA PRO A 50 -9.39 0.00 16.29
C PRO A 50 -9.60 -0.49 17.72
N TYR A 51 -10.86 -0.67 18.10
CA TYR A 51 -11.26 -1.20 19.40
C TYR A 51 -12.52 -2.05 19.23
N GLN A 52 -12.35 -3.37 19.21
CA GLN A 52 -13.41 -4.31 18.89
C GLN A 52 -14.20 -4.73 20.13
N ASN A 53 -15.43 -5.22 19.92
CA ASN A 53 -16.30 -5.78 20.97
C ASN A 53 -16.74 -4.76 22.04
N SER A 54 -16.95 -3.51 21.64
CA SER A 54 -17.48 -2.45 22.51
C SER A 54 -18.66 -1.75 21.84
N THR A 55 -19.29 -0.82 22.55
CA THR A 55 -20.39 -0.01 21.99
C THR A 55 -19.84 1.31 21.47
N ALA A 56 -20.47 1.88 20.45
CA ALA A 56 -20.06 3.17 19.91
C ALA A 56 -20.02 4.27 21.00
N GLU A 57 -20.96 4.25 21.96
CA GLU A 57 -21.01 5.21 23.06
C GLU A 57 -19.83 5.04 24.04
N GLU A 58 -19.43 3.80 24.31
CA GLU A 58 -18.29 3.51 25.17
C GLU A 58 -16.96 3.91 24.50
N ILE A 59 -16.79 3.61 23.21
CA ILE A 59 -15.63 4.04 22.43
C ILE A 59 -15.57 5.57 22.34
N GLU A 60 -16.71 6.23 22.13
CA GLU A 60 -16.76 7.68 22.07
C GLU A 60 -16.28 8.31 23.39
N ARG A 61 -16.74 7.78 24.52
CA ARG A 61 -16.39 8.29 25.85
C ARG A 61 -14.96 7.97 26.27
N LEU A 62 -14.47 6.77 26.01
CA LEU A 62 -13.18 6.28 26.51
C LEU A 62 -12.01 6.54 25.55
N ILE A 63 -12.28 6.71 24.26
CA ILE A 63 -11.24 6.81 23.22
C ILE A 63 -11.42 8.10 22.42
N THR A 64 -12.56 8.29 21.76
CA THR A 64 -12.73 9.40 20.80
C THR A 64 -12.64 10.77 21.48
N ARG A 65 -13.36 11.00 22.58
CA ARG A 65 -13.33 12.29 23.31
C ARG A 65 -11.95 12.64 23.88
N PRO A 66 -11.28 11.77 24.66
CA PRO A 66 -9.93 12.05 25.14
C PRO A 66 -8.94 12.30 23.99
N ALA A 67 -9.03 11.51 22.91
CA ALA A 67 -8.19 11.71 21.72
C ALA A 67 -8.44 13.08 21.06
N GLU A 68 -9.70 13.47 20.85
CA GLU A 68 -10.05 14.78 20.32
C GLU A 68 -9.54 15.93 21.19
N GLU A 69 -9.72 15.85 22.50
CA GLU A 69 -9.29 16.90 23.44
C GLU A 69 -7.80 17.18 23.32
N VAL A 70 -6.97 16.14 23.29
CA VAL A 70 -5.51 16.30 23.19
C VAL A 70 -5.10 16.70 21.78
N LEU A 71 -5.69 16.11 20.74
CA LEU A 71 -5.39 16.46 19.35
C LEU A 71 -5.79 17.90 19.02
N SER A 72 -6.85 18.43 19.65
CA SER A 72 -7.28 19.82 19.48
C SER A 72 -6.24 20.84 19.96
N THR A 73 -5.29 20.43 20.79
CA THR A 73 -4.17 21.27 21.24
C THR A 73 -3.07 21.45 20.19
N MET A 74 -3.13 20.70 19.09
CA MET A 74 -2.17 20.82 18.00
C MET A 74 -2.33 22.16 17.28
N SER A 75 -1.21 22.74 16.86
CA SER A 75 -1.21 24.01 16.14
C SER A 75 -1.64 23.86 14.69
N GLY A 76 -2.36 24.86 14.15
CA GLY A 76 -2.66 24.97 12.72
C GLY A 76 -3.76 24.06 12.19
N ILE A 77 -4.63 23.54 13.08
CA ILE A 77 -5.83 22.78 12.69
C ILE A 77 -6.82 23.74 12.00
N ASP A 78 -7.20 23.42 10.78
CA ASP A 78 -8.27 24.12 10.04
C ASP A 78 -9.63 23.45 10.32
N ARG A 79 -9.67 22.11 10.25
CA ARG A 79 -10.87 21.32 10.53
C ARG A 79 -10.54 19.99 11.18
N MET A 80 -11.30 19.61 12.19
CA MET A 80 -11.26 18.27 12.79
C MET A 80 -12.66 17.65 12.71
N SER A 81 -12.71 16.36 12.39
CA SER A 81 -13.95 15.57 12.44
C SER A 81 -13.63 14.16 12.90
N SER A 82 -14.52 13.58 13.71
CA SER A 82 -14.41 12.20 14.15
C SER A 82 -15.65 11.40 13.73
N THR A 83 -15.48 10.10 13.68
CA THR A 83 -16.56 9.14 13.49
C THR A 83 -16.25 7.94 14.36
N THR A 84 -17.21 7.58 15.21
CA THR A 84 -17.10 6.43 16.11
C THR A 84 -18.05 5.34 15.66
N THR A 85 -17.53 4.14 15.55
CA THR A 85 -18.28 2.91 15.29
C THR A 85 -18.15 1.97 16.49
N ASP A 86 -18.89 0.87 16.49
CA ASP A 86 -18.79 -0.22 17.48
C ASP A 86 -17.46 -1.00 17.43
N ASN A 87 -16.59 -0.69 16.45
CA ASN A 87 -15.30 -1.38 16.25
C ASN A 87 -14.09 -0.44 16.16
N SER A 88 -14.28 0.89 16.08
CA SER A 88 -13.17 1.83 15.91
C SER A 88 -13.56 3.27 16.19
N ALA A 89 -12.57 4.07 16.61
CA ALA A 89 -12.62 5.53 16.52
C ALA A 89 -11.79 5.99 15.31
N GLN A 90 -12.38 6.83 14.47
CA GLN A 90 -11.71 7.43 13.31
C GLN A 90 -11.71 8.95 13.49
N ILE A 91 -10.54 9.57 13.43
CA ILE A 91 -10.36 11.02 13.58
C ILE A 91 -9.61 11.53 12.37
N GLN A 92 -10.18 12.52 11.70
CA GLN A 92 -9.60 13.19 10.54
C GLN A 92 -9.32 14.64 10.91
N ILE A 93 -8.08 15.06 10.70
CA ILE A 93 -7.63 16.43 10.98
C ILE A 93 -7.06 17.00 9.69
N PHE A 94 -7.59 18.14 9.27
CA PHE A 94 -7.11 18.95 8.17
C PHE A 94 -6.36 20.16 8.71
N PHE A 95 -5.25 20.47 8.07
CA PHE A 95 -4.39 21.62 8.33
C PHE A 95 -4.35 22.53 7.09
N GLY A 96 -3.72 23.69 7.23
CA GLY A 96 -3.37 24.53 6.08
C GLY A 96 -2.43 23.81 5.09
N TRP A 97 -2.46 24.20 3.82
CA TRP A 97 -1.64 23.62 2.74
C TRP A 97 -0.13 23.73 2.95
N ASP A 98 0.32 24.64 3.81
CA ASP A 98 1.70 24.87 4.19
C ASP A 98 2.19 23.93 5.32
N ALA A 99 1.27 23.21 5.97
CA ALA A 99 1.61 22.33 7.09
C ALA A 99 2.24 21.01 6.60
N PRO A 100 3.43 20.64 7.09
CA PRO A 100 4.04 19.35 6.74
C PRO A 100 3.26 18.19 7.39
N ALA A 101 2.42 17.52 6.60
CA ALA A 101 1.53 16.43 7.06
C ALA A 101 2.28 15.31 7.82
N LYS A 102 3.49 14.95 7.37
CA LYS A 102 4.32 13.95 8.06
C LYS A 102 4.73 14.38 9.47
N LEU A 103 5.10 15.65 9.66
CA LEU A 103 5.46 16.18 10.97
C LEU A 103 4.23 16.26 11.87
N LYS A 104 3.07 16.68 11.32
CA LYS A 104 1.80 16.69 12.03
C LYS A 104 1.33 15.29 12.45
N GLY A 105 1.59 14.27 11.64
CA GLY A 105 1.32 12.88 12.01
C GLY A 105 2.18 12.39 13.17
N VAL A 106 3.44 12.83 13.25
CA VAL A 106 4.31 12.52 14.41
C VAL A 106 3.83 13.25 15.66
N GLU A 107 3.53 14.55 15.56
CA GLU A 107 2.97 15.35 16.65
C GLU A 107 1.67 14.73 17.19
N ALA A 108 0.77 14.27 16.31
CA ALA A 108 -0.46 13.59 16.70
C ALA A 108 -0.21 12.28 17.45
N ARG A 109 0.79 11.49 17.03
CA ARG A 109 1.16 10.24 17.71
C ARG A 109 1.70 10.53 19.12
N GLU A 110 2.63 11.48 19.24
CA GLU A 110 3.19 11.87 20.55
C GLU A 110 2.10 12.34 21.52
N LYS A 111 1.12 13.10 21.01
CA LYS A 111 -0.03 13.58 21.76
C LYS A 111 -0.92 12.43 22.24
N LEU A 112 -1.24 11.47 21.37
CA LEU A 112 -2.04 10.29 21.74
C LEU A 112 -1.30 9.35 22.70
N ASP A 113 0.00 9.21 22.53
CA ASP A 113 0.84 8.42 23.44
C ASP A 113 0.89 9.05 24.83
N ALA A 114 0.82 10.38 24.95
CA ALA A 114 0.82 11.09 26.23
C ALA A 114 -0.43 10.81 27.10
N ILE A 115 -1.56 10.47 26.48
CA ILE A 115 -2.80 10.09 27.19
C ILE A 115 -3.09 8.59 27.10
N ARG A 116 -2.06 7.78 26.80
CA ARG A 116 -2.24 6.33 26.70
C ARG A 116 -2.76 5.71 27.99
N ASP A 117 -2.40 6.29 29.14
CA ASP A 117 -2.83 5.89 30.48
C ASP A 117 -4.30 6.27 30.81
N GLU A 118 -4.89 7.21 30.06
CA GLU A 118 -6.30 7.60 30.18
C GLU A 118 -7.22 6.74 29.29
N MET A 119 -6.62 6.02 28.32
CA MET A 119 -7.32 5.09 27.43
C MET A 119 -7.34 3.66 28.00
N PRO A 120 -8.24 2.78 27.51
CA PRO A 120 -8.28 1.38 27.95
C PRO A 120 -6.93 0.64 27.84
N ASP A 121 -6.58 -0.14 28.86
CA ASP A 121 -5.32 -0.90 28.93
C ASP A 121 -5.17 -1.91 27.78
N ASP A 122 -6.28 -2.44 27.29
CA ASP A 122 -6.35 -3.44 26.22
C ASP A 122 -6.32 -2.85 24.80
N LEU A 123 -6.24 -1.52 24.67
CA LEU A 123 -6.05 -0.86 23.38
C LEU A 123 -4.70 -1.26 22.75
N GLN A 124 -4.77 -1.95 21.60
CA GLN A 124 -3.57 -2.57 21.03
C GLN A 124 -2.69 -1.60 20.23
N ARG A 125 -3.29 -0.71 19.43
CA ARG A 125 -2.55 0.13 18.49
C ARG A 125 -3.34 1.37 18.08
N VAL A 126 -2.60 2.44 17.78
CA VAL A 126 -3.10 3.66 17.13
C VAL A 126 -2.44 3.75 15.75
N LEU A 127 -3.25 3.85 14.71
CA LEU A 127 -2.79 3.94 13.33
C LEU A 127 -2.91 5.40 12.88
N VAL A 128 -1.80 6.01 12.47
CA VAL A 128 -1.80 7.37 11.93
C VAL A 128 -1.34 7.31 10.48
N PHE A 129 -2.22 7.73 9.58
CA PHE A 129 -1.99 7.79 8.15
C PHE A 129 -1.91 9.24 7.70
N THR A 130 -1.01 9.51 6.77
CA THR A 130 -0.96 10.77 6.01
C THR A 130 -1.42 10.47 4.60
N GLY A 131 -2.14 11.38 3.95
CA GLY A 131 -2.56 11.20 2.56
C GLY A 131 -1.58 11.83 1.58
N SER A 132 -1.11 11.07 0.60
CA SER A 132 -0.42 11.59 -0.58
C SER A 132 -0.93 10.92 -1.86
N THR A 133 -0.80 11.59 -3.01
CA THR A 133 -1.08 10.94 -4.30
C THR A 133 -0.16 9.76 -4.58
N ASN A 134 1.02 9.70 -3.94
CA ASN A 134 1.95 8.57 -4.02
C ASN A 134 1.49 7.32 -3.27
N ASP A 135 0.57 7.43 -2.31
CA ASP A 135 0.02 6.27 -1.58
C ASP A 135 -1.02 5.49 -2.42
N GLN A 136 -1.45 6.05 -3.56
CA GLN A 136 -2.37 5.39 -4.46
C GLN A 136 -1.71 4.15 -5.09
N PRO A 137 -2.40 3.01 -5.14
CA PRO A 137 -1.88 1.83 -5.82
C PRO A 137 -1.57 2.15 -7.29
N LEU A 138 -0.36 1.79 -7.72
CA LEU A 138 0.06 1.81 -9.13
C LEU A 138 -0.83 0.91 -9.98
N MET A 139 -1.15 -0.27 -9.44
CA MET A 139 -1.96 -1.28 -10.10
C MET A 139 -2.87 -1.99 -9.10
N GLN A 140 -4.10 -2.26 -9.51
CA GLN A 140 -5.04 -3.06 -8.76
C GLN A 140 -5.49 -4.26 -9.59
N LEU A 141 -5.38 -5.44 -9.00
CA LEU A 141 -5.80 -6.69 -9.60
C LEU A 141 -6.95 -7.33 -8.83
N ARG A 142 -7.77 -8.06 -9.57
CA ARG A 142 -8.81 -8.94 -9.07
C ARG A 142 -8.49 -10.35 -9.48
N ILE A 143 -8.49 -11.24 -8.50
CA ILE A 143 -8.17 -12.64 -8.67
C ILE A 143 -9.47 -13.40 -8.45
N SER A 144 -10.04 -13.96 -9.51
CA SER A 144 -11.19 -14.85 -9.43
C SER A 144 -10.76 -16.28 -9.73
N SER A 145 -11.48 -17.26 -9.18
CA SER A 145 -11.25 -18.66 -9.49
C SER A 145 -12.56 -19.43 -9.48
N ASN A 146 -12.63 -20.44 -10.35
CA ASN A 146 -13.71 -21.42 -10.35
C ASN A 146 -13.50 -22.52 -9.28
N LYS A 147 -12.34 -22.53 -8.61
CA LYS A 147 -12.00 -23.43 -7.51
C LYS A 147 -12.22 -22.73 -6.17
N ASP A 148 -12.35 -23.51 -5.09
CA ASP A 148 -12.48 -22.94 -3.75
C ASP A 148 -11.19 -22.17 -3.37
N LEU A 149 -11.28 -20.85 -3.37
CA LEU A 149 -10.18 -19.93 -3.04
C LEU A 149 -9.72 -20.06 -1.58
N LYS A 150 -10.42 -20.83 -0.74
CA LYS A 150 -10.03 -21.08 0.66
C LYS A 150 -8.58 -21.52 0.84
N ASN A 151 -8.08 -22.40 -0.04
CA ASN A 151 -6.69 -22.86 0.00
C ASN A 151 -5.75 -22.07 -0.92
N ALA A 152 -6.27 -21.12 -1.69
CA ALA A 152 -5.49 -20.33 -2.63
C ALA A 152 -4.70 -19.21 -1.95
N PHE A 153 -4.95 -18.90 -0.67
CA PHE A 153 -4.19 -17.86 0.06
C PHE A 153 -2.69 -18.13 0.00
N GLN A 154 -2.25 -19.31 0.40
CA GLN A 154 -0.82 -19.64 0.46
C GLN A 154 -0.20 -19.66 -0.94
N LEU A 155 -0.97 -20.10 -1.94
CA LEU A 155 -0.56 -20.08 -3.33
C LEU A 155 -0.36 -18.63 -3.82
N ILE A 156 -1.36 -17.78 -3.65
CA ILE A 156 -1.34 -16.37 -4.06
C ILE A 156 -0.24 -15.61 -3.29
N ASP A 157 -0.11 -15.81 -1.98
CA ASP A 157 0.93 -15.17 -1.17
C ASP A 157 2.33 -15.56 -1.67
N ARG A 158 2.60 -16.87 -1.86
CA ARG A 158 3.94 -17.35 -2.18
C ARG A 158 4.31 -17.22 -3.66
N LYS A 159 3.35 -17.39 -4.57
CA LYS A 159 3.58 -17.47 -6.02
C LYS A 159 3.16 -16.23 -6.80
N LEU A 160 2.30 -15.37 -6.24
CA LEU A 160 1.92 -14.10 -6.88
C LEU A 160 2.49 -12.90 -6.13
N LYS A 161 2.14 -12.74 -4.84
CA LYS A 161 2.51 -11.57 -4.05
C LYS A 161 4.03 -11.44 -3.88
N ARG A 162 4.71 -12.45 -3.32
CA ARG A 162 6.16 -12.36 -3.04
C ARG A 162 7.01 -12.10 -4.29
N PRO A 163 6.78 -12.75 -5.45
CA PRO A 163 7.54 -12.42 -6.66
C PRO A 163 7.35 -10.98 -7.13
N ILE A 164 6.15 -10.41 -6.98
CA ILE A 164 5.87 -9.01 -7.34
C ILE A 164 6.56 -8.06 -6.35
N GLU A 165 6.56 -8.37 -5.05
CA GLU A 165 7.28 -7.58 -4.03
C GLU A 165 8.79 -7.50 -4.27
N LEU A 166 9.38 -8.46 -4.99
CA LEU A 166 10.80 -8.47 -5.33
C LEU A 166 11.16 -7.60 -6.55
N ILE A 167 10.18 -7.04 -7.25
CA ILE A 167 10.42 -6.19 -8.42
C ILE A 167 10.96 -4.83 -7.96
N ASN A 168 12.12 -4.41 -8.46
CA ASN A 168 12.72 -3.11 -8.12
C ASN A 168 11.73 -1.96 -8.38
N GLY A 169 11.49 -1.11 -7.39
CA GLY A 169 10.53 0.00 -7.50
C GLY A 169 9.10 -0.35 -7.07
N VAL A 170 8.83 -1.59 -6.65
CA VAL A 170 7.60 -1.94 -5.90
C VAL A 170 7.88 -1.77 -4.41
N SER A 171 7.08 -0.95 -3.74
CA SER A 171 7.21 -0.70 -2.30
C SER A 171 6.42 -1.69 -1.45
N LYS A 172 5.22 -2.06 -1.91
CA LYS A 172 4.30 -2.88 -1.12
C LYS A 172 3.30 -3.58 -2.02
N VAL A 173 2.97 -4.82 -1.69
CA VAL A 173 1.86 -5.55 -2.32
C VAL A 173 0.89 -6.00 -1.22
N ASP A 174 -0.31 -5.43 -1.25
CA ASP A 174 -1.35 -5.77 -0.30
C ASP A 174 -2.35 -6.74 -0.93
N LEU A 175 -2.56 -7.86 -0.25
CA LEU A 175 -3.59 -8.84 -0.59
C LEU A 175 -4.77 -8.64 0.36
N TYR A 176 -5.96 -8.45 -0.18
CA TYR A 176 -7.14 -8.08 0.59
C TYR A 176 -8.37 -8.86 0.10
N GLY A 177 -9.28 -9.21 1.02
CA GLY A 177 -10.49 -9.98 0.66
C GLY A 177 -10.23 -11.48 0.61
N ILE A 178 -9.26 -11.91 1.40
CA ILE A 178 -9.02 -13.30 1.77
C ILE A 178 -8.60 -13.29 3.23
N GLN A 179 -9.17 -14.19 4.01
CA GLN A 179 -8.87 -14.29 5.43
C GLN A 179 -7.81 -15.36 5.64
N LYS A 180 -6.91 -15.13 6.59
CA LYS A 180 -5.94 -16.12 7.02
C LYS A 180 -6.64 -17.16 7.87
N ASP A 181 -6.18 -18.40 7.79
CA ASP A 181 -6.66 -19.44 8.69
C ASP A 181 -6.27 -19.06 10.13
N GLU A 182 -7.21 -19.27 11.05
CA GLU A 182 -7.04 -19.02 12.47
C GLU A 182 -7.37 -20.27 13.29
N ILE A 183 -6.72 -20.39 14.45
CA ILE A 183 -7.05 -21.43 15.42
C ILE A 183 -8.19 -20.90 16.29
N LEU A 184 -9.39 -21.40 16.06
CA LEU A 184 -10.56 -21.07 16.86
C LEU A 184 -10.62 -21.99 18.09
N ILE A 185 -10.58 -21.37 19.27
CA ILE A 185 -10.77 -22.04 20.56
C ILE A 185 -12.21 -21.75 21.02
N GLN A 186 -13.13 -22.64 20.69
CA GLN A 186 -14.54 -22.50 21.04
C GLN A 186 -14.83 -23.06 22.44
N LEU A 187 -14.93 -22.15 23.40
CA LEU A 187 -15.21 -22.43 24.80
C LEU A 187 -16.62 -23.02 25.01
N LYS A 188 -16.73 -24.15 25.73
CA LYS A 188 -18.03 -24.77 26.09
C LYS A 188 -18.49 -24.28 27.46
N SER A 189 -19.48 -23.40 27.50
CA SER A 189 -19.98 -22.76 28.72
C SER A 189 -20.34 -23.76 29.84
N GLU A 190 -21.00 -24.87 29.50
CA GLU A 190 -21.37 -25.92 30.46
C GLU A 190 -20.14 -26.55 31.15
N ARG A 191 -19.08 -26.81 30.39
CA ARG A 191 -17.86 -27.44 30.91
C ARG A 191 -17.01 -26.46 31.70
N ILE A 192 -16.94 -25.21 31.27
CA ILE A 192 -16.27 -24.14 32.02
C ILE A 192 -16.93 -23.96 33.39
N ALA A 193 -18.26 -23.95 33.44
CA ALA A 193 -19.00 -23.87 34.68
C ALA A 193 -18.77 -25.10 35.58
N ALA A 194 -18.79 -26.31 35.01
CA ALA A 194 -18.56 -27.55 35.75
C ALA A 194 -17.15 -27.62 36.37
N HIS A 195 -16.14 -27.15 35.64
CA HIS A 195 -14.74 -27.13 36.10
C HIS A 195 -14.36 -25.85 36.86
N LYS A 196 -15.30 -24.91 37.05
CA LYS A 196 -15.11 -23.61 37.72
C LYS A 196 -13.89 -22.83 37.19
N ILE A 197 -13.67 -22.89 35.87
CA ILE A 197 -12.53 -22.23 35.23
C ILE A 197 -12.83 -20.75 35.04
N ASN A 198 -11.90 -19.90 35.46
CA ASN A 198 -11.95 -18.47 35.19
C ASN A 198 -11.43 -18.19 33.78
N VAL A 199 -12.29 -17.65 32.91
CA VAL A 199 -11.98 -17.35 31.50
C VAL A 199 -10.85 -16.33 31.37
N ASN A 200 -10.76 -15.34 32.26
CA ASN A 200 -9.69 -14.35 32.24
C ASN A 200 -8.34 -14.99 32.59
N ALA A 201 -8.33 -15.91 33.56
CA ALA A 201 -7.13 -16.67 33.90
C ALA A 201 -6.70 -17.62 32.77
N LEU A 202 -7.66 -18.21 32.05
CA LEU A 202 -7.39 -19.02 30.86
C LEU A 202 -6.74 -18.19 29.75
N ASN A 203 -7.28 -17.01 29.44
CA ASN A 203 -6.69 -16.09 28.47
C ASN A 203 -5.27 -15.68 28.83
N ALA A 204 -5.00 -15.37 30.11
CA ALA A 204 -3.65 -15.08 30.58
C ALA A 204 -2.70 -16.29 30.43
N THR A 205 -3.19 -17.50 30.70
CA THR A 205 -2.42 -18.75 30.58
C THR A 205 -2.07 -19.04 29.12
N LEU A 206 -3.02 -18.91 28.20
CA LEU A 206 -2.81 -19.09 26.76
C LEU A 206 -1.75 -18.11 26.23
N ARG A 207 -1.83 -16.84 26.61
CA ARG A 207 -0.83 -15.82 26.24
C ARG A 207 0.55 -16.12 26.79
N LYS A 208 0.64 -16.71 28.00
CA LYS A 208 1.90 -17.04 28.65
C LYS A 208 2.57 -18.29 28.08
N HIS A 209 1.80 -19.21 27.50
CA HIS A 209 2.31 -20.50 27.00
C HIS A 209 2.81 -20.46 25.56
N ASN A 210 2.34 -19.52 24.72
CA ASN A 210 2.83 -19.36 23.36
C ASN A 210 4.01 -18.37 23.30
N PHE A 211 5.22 -18.80 23.68
CA PHE A 211 6.41 -17.94 23.72
C PHE A 211 7.62 -18.55 23.01
N SER A 212 8.38 -17.68 22.34
CA SER A 212 9.72 -17.96 21.82
C SER A 212 10.73 -17.21 22.67
N THR A 213 11.50 -17.89 23.52
CA THR A 213 12.54 -17.24 24.33
C THR A 213 13.87 -17.95 24.21
N PHE A 214 14.96 -17.23 24.47
CA PHE A 214 16.30 -17.80 24.54
C PHE A 214 16.62 -18.16 25.99
N ALA A 215 16.94 -19.43 26.27
CA ALA A 215 17.33 -19.88 27.61
C ALA A 215 18.83 -19.69 27.88
N GLY A 216 19.56 -19.08 26.96
CA GLY A 216 20.99 -18.78 27.09
C GLY A 216 21.88 -19.69 26.25
N ARG A 217 23.15 -19.77 26.65
CA ARG A 217 24.19 -20.50 25.91
C ARG A 217 25.00 -21.36 26.86
N ILE A 218 25.09 -22.65 26.58
CA ILE A 218 26.01 -23.56 27.25
C ILE A 218 27.34 -23.48 26.50
N THR A 219 28.41 -23.16 27.22
CA THR A 219 29.76 -23.15 26.66
C THR A 219 30.52 -24.29 27.28
N ASP A 220 30.84 -25.29 26.47
CA ASP A 220 31.83 -26.31 26.79
C ASP A 220 33.09 -26.01 25.97
N SER A 221 34.25 -26.42 26.47
CA SER A 221 35.61 -26.01 26.12
C SER A 221 35.88 -25.76 24.62
N GLU A 222 35.26 -26.52 23.70
CA GLU A 222 35.34 -26.31 22.24
C GLU A 222 33.99 -26.05 21.53
N LYS A 223 32.85 -26.09 22.24
CA LYS A 223 31.51 -25.97 21.63
C LYS A 223 30.62 -24.98 22.36
N ARG A 224 29.96 -24.14 21.57
CA ARG A 224 28.93 -23.19 22.03
C ARG A 224 27.58 -23.69 21.57
N LEU A 225 26.77 -24.17 22.51
CA LEU A 225 25.42 -24.67 22.26
C LEU A 225 24.42 -23.60 22.71
N LEU A 226 23.64 -23.10 21.76
CA LEU A 226 22.53 -22.19 22.04
C LEU A 226 21.33 -23.02 22.51
N VAL A 227 20.76 -22.68 23.66
CA VAL A 227 19.57 -23.36 24.18
C VAL A 227 18.36 -22.46 23.91
N LYS A 228 17.50 -22.90 23.00
CA LYS A 228 16.21 -22.27 22.70
C LYS A 228 15.09 -23.23 23.13
N PRO A 229 14.38 -22.97 24.24
CA PRO A 229 13.16 -23.73 24.56
C PRO A 229 12.13 -23.51 23.44
N ILE A 230 11.57 -24.62 22.96
CA ILE A 230 10.47 -24.61 22.00
C ILE A 230 9.18 -24.52 22.81
N GLY A 231 8.60 -23.33 22.87
CA GLY A 231 7.31 -23.05 23.52
C GLY A 231 6.24 -22.58 22.54
N GLU A 232 6.54 -22.56 21.24
CA GLU A 232 5.55 -22.28 20.20
C GLU A 232 4.71 -23.52 19.93
N PHE A 233 3.41 -23.33 19.68
CA PHE A 233 2.52 -24.40 19.28
C PHE A 233 2.57 -24.59 17.76
N ASP A 234 3.01 -25.77 17.32
CA ASP A 234 3.14 -26.09 15.89
C ASP A 234 1.90 -26.83 15.35
N SER A 235 1.11 -27.44 16.24
CA SER A 235 -0.04 -28.29 15.87
C SER A 235 -1.29 -27.97 16.69
N ILE A 236 -2.46 -28.34 16.16
CA ILE A 236 -3.75 -28.22 16.87
C ILE A 236 -3.73 -29.07 18.14
N GLU A 237 -3.06 -30.21 18.09
CA GLU A 237 -2.89 -31.14 19.19
C GLU A 237 -2.16 -30.50 20.38
N ASP A 238 -1.20 -29.60 20.12
CA ASP A 238 -0.49 -28.90 21.19
C ASP A 238 -1.42 -27.97 21.97
N TYR A 239 -2.28 -27.24 21.25
CA TYR A 239 -3.33 -26.43 21.87
C TYR A 239 -4.29 -27.30 22.68
N GLN A 240 -4.77 -28.41 22.10
CA GLN A 240 -5.71 -29.31 22.75
C GLN A 240 -5.16 -29.95 24.02
N ASN A 241 -3.85 -30.24 24.05
CA ASN A 241 -3.17 -30.87 25.19
C ASN A 241 -2.64 -29.89 26.23
N LEU A 242 -2.79 -28.58 26.00
CA LEU A 242 -2.38 -27.56 26.96
C LEU A 242 -3.09 -27.76 28.30
N VAL A 243 -2.31 -27.89 29.37
CA VAL A 243 -2.81 -28.02 30.74
C VAL A 243 -3.20 -26.64 31.26
N ILE A 244 -4.47 -26.50 31.65
CA ILE A 244 -5.10 -25.22 32.00
C ILE A 244 -5.56 -25.15 33.47
N GLY A 245 -5.47 -26.25 34.20
CA GLY A 245 -5.98 -26.33 35.56
C GLY A 245 -5.48 -27.53 36.37
N PRO A 246 -5.89 -27.63 37.64
CA PRO A 246 -5.53 -28.75 38.51
C PRO A 246 -6.05 -30.09 37.97
N ASN A 247 -5.46 -31.19 38.43
CA ASN A 247 -5.79 -32.56 38.00
C ASN A 247 -5.58 -32.84 36.50
N ASN A 248 -4.58 -32.19 35.89
CA ASN A 248 -4.22 -32.39 34.48
C ASN A 248 -5.39 -32.06 33.52
N LEU A 249 -6.22 -31.08 33.88
CA LEU A 249 -7.29 -30.56 33.04
C LEU A 249 -6.69 -29.90 31.80
N ARG A 250 -7.10 -30.34 30.61
CA ARG A 250 -6.58 -29.87 29.33
C ARG A 250 -7.58 -28.95 28.63
N LEU A 251 -7.09 -28.14 27.69
CA LEU A 251 -7.92 -27.23 26.92
C LEU A 251 -9.05 -27.96 26.17
N ARG A 252 -8.76 -29.13 25.59
CA ARG A 252 -9.75 -30.00 24.93
C ARG A 252 -10.91 -30.43 25.83
N ASP A 253 -10.71 -30.43 27.15
CA ASP A 253 -11.74 -30.85 28.09
C ASP A 253 -12.82 -29.77 28.19
N ILE A 254 -12.48 -28.50 27.97
CA ILE A 254 -13.41 -27.35 28.10
C ILE A 254 -13.69 -26.59 26.80
N ALA A 255 -12.95 -26.86 25.72
CA ALA A 255 -13.05 -26.13 24.46
C ALA A 255 -12.87 -27.06 23.25
N ASP A 256 -13.54 -26.75 22.14
CA ASP A 256 -13.22 -27.33 20.83
C ASP A 256 -12.18 -26.44 20.15
N VAL A 257 -11.05 -27.04 19.77
CA VAL A 257 -9.97 -26.34 19.05
C VAL A 257 -9.98 -26.81 17.61
N THR A 258 -10.30 -25.90 16.69
CA THR A 258 -10.37 -26.19 15.25
C THR A 258 -9.60 -25.14 14.46
N LEU A 259 -9.03 -25.57 13.33
CA LEU A 259 -8.55 -24.63 12.32
C LEU A 259 -9.76 -24.19 11.49
N THR A 260 -10.05 -22.89 11.51
CA THR A 260 -11.16 -22.32 10.76
C THR A 260 -10.70 -21.11 9.98
N GLN A 261 -11.54 -20.67 9.05
CA GLN A 261 -11.49 -19.31 8.56
C GLN A 261 -12.45 -18.44 9.38
N PRO A 262 -12.10 -17.17 9.63
CA PRO A 262 -13.01 -16.24 10.26
C PRO A 262 -14.33 -16.13 9.48
N ILE A 263 -15.34 -15.54 10.12
CA ILE A 263 -16.57 -15.19 9.41
C ILE A 263 -16.24 -14.01 8.48
N ARG A 264 -16.70 -14.08 7.23
CA ARG A 264 -16.50 -13.01 6.25
C ARG A 264 -17.50 -11.88 6.52
N GLU A 265 -17.00 -10.74 6.96
CA GLU A 265 -17.79 -9.51 7.12
C GLU A 265 -17.82 -8.68 5.83
N ASP A 266 -16.89 -8.92 4.91
CA ASP A 266 -16.80 -8.27 3.61
C ASP A 266 -16.73 -9.28 2.45
N GLY A 267 -17.33 -8.89 1.31
CA GLY A 267 -17.39 -9.71 0.11
C GLY A 267 -17.02 -8.90 -1.12
N ARG A 268 -16.09 -9.40 -1.93
CA ARG A 268 -15.70 -8.80 -3.20
C ARG A 268 -16.04 -9.75 -4.33
N HIS A 269 -16.56 -9.20 -5.41
CA HIS A 269 -16.97 -9.96 -6.56
C HIS A 269 -16.37 -9.38 -7.84
N LEU A 270 -16.00 -10.26 -8.76
CA LEU A 270 -15.69 -9.97 -10.15
C LEU A 270 -16.60 -10.86 -10.99
N ASP A 271 -17.38 -10.27 -11.89
CA ASP A 271 -18.35 -11.00 -12.73
C ASP A 271 -19.27 -11.94 -11.93
N ARG A 272 -19.76 -11.46 -10.77
CA ARG A 272 -20.62 -12.21 -9.83
C ARG A 272 -19.96 -13.43 -9.17
N THR A 273 -18.68 -13.67 -9.41
CA THR A 273 -17.87 -14.68 -8.70
C THR A 273 -17.05 -14.01 -7.61
N TYR A 274 -16.77 -14.72 -6.52
CA TYR A 274 -15.94 -14.18 -5.45
C TYR A 274 -14.53 -13.88 -5.97
N ALA A 275 -14.00 -12.71 -5.60
CA ALA A 275 -12.70 -12.25 -6.08
C ALA A 275 -11.86 -11.67 -4.94
N ILE A 276 -10.58 -12.00 -4.96
CA ILE A 276 -9.57 -11.45 -4.06
C ILE A 276 -8.95 -10.22 -4.71
N GLY A 277 -8.67 -9.19 -3.93
CA GLY A 277 -7.97 -7.99 -4.39
C GLY A 277 -6.47 -8.08 -4.14
N LEU A 278 -5.68 -7.60 -5.09
CA LEU A 278 -4.24 -7.37 -4.92
C LEU A 278 -3.92 -5.94 -5.34
N SER A 279 -3.33 -5.15 -4.46
CA SER A 279 -2.95 -3.76 -4.75
C SER A 279 -1.45 -3.62 -4.66
N ILE A 280 -0.86 -3.08 -5.71
CA ILE A 280 0.58 -2.94 -5.87
C ILE A 280 0.91 -1.46 -5.75
N GLN A 281 1.75 -1.11 -4.78
CA GLN A 281 2.24 0.25 -4.56
C GLN A 281 3.68 0.35 -5.05
N ARG A 282 4.01 1.46 -5.70
CA ARG A 282 5.37 1.77 -6.14
C ARG A 282 6.15 2.47 -5.03
N GLU A 283 7.47 2.43 -5.13
CA GLU A 283 8.32 3.36 -4.39
C GLU A 283 8.13 4.78 -4.94
N SER A 284 8.25 5.79 -4.07
CA SER A 284 8.03 7.19 -4.43
C SER A 284 8.97 7.69 -5.53
N THR A 285 10.21 7.20 -5.57
CA THR A 285 11.23 7.60 -6.56
C THR A 285 11.23 6.75 -7.83
N ALA A 286 10.44 5.68 -7.90
CA ALA A 286 10.48 4.76 -9.03
C ALA A 286 9.63 5.27 -10.21
N ASN A 287 10.11 5.04 -11.44
CA ASN A 287 9.36 5.39 -12.64
C ASN A 287 8.12 4.51 -12.77
N LEU A 288 6.94 5.14 -12.76
CA LEU A 288 5.65 4.47 -12.72
C LEU A 288 5.45 3.52 -13.91
N VAL A 289 5.71 3.99 -15.13
CA VAL A 289 5.49 3.23 -16.37
C VAL A 289 6.44 2.04 -16.47
N ASP A 290 7.71 2.23 -16.09
CA ASP A 290 8.70 1.14 -16.09
C ASP A 290 8.36 0.05 -15.07
N VAL A 291 8.01 0.43 -13.83
CA VAL A 291 7.62 -0.54 -12.80
C VAL A 291 6.36 -1.29 -13.21
N ALA A 292 5.34 -0.59 -13.72
CA ALA A 292 4.12 -1.23 -14.19
C ALA A 292 4.38 -2.21 -15.34
N GLY A 293 5.27 -1.87 -16.29
CA GLY A 293 5.67 -2.77 -17.37
C GLY A 293 6.26 -4.07 -16.84
N ARG A 294 7.22 -3.98 -15.90
CA ARG A 294 7.84 -5.15 -15.26
C ARG A 294 6.86 -5.98 -14.43
N VAL A 295 5.91 -5.32 -13.78
CA VAL A 295 4.82 -5.97 -13.02
C VAL A 295 3.88 -6.73 -13.97
N VAL A 296 3.43 -6.12 -15.07
CA VAL A 296 2.58 -6.77 -16.07
C VAL A 296 3.29 -7.98 -16.68
N GLU A 297 4.56 -7.84 -17.06
CA GLU A 297 5.36 -8.95 -17.59
C GLU A 297 5.43 -10.11 -16.59
N LYS A 298 5.67 -9.81 -15.31
CA LYS A 298 5.70 -10.82 -14.25
C LYS A 298 4.33 -11.48 -14.03
N ILE A 299 3.23 -10.72 -14.09
CA ILE A 299 1.87 -11.26 -13.99
C ILE A 299 1.58 -12.22 -15.15
N SER A 300 1.92 -11.84 -16.38
CA SER A 300 1.74 -12.70 -17.55
C SER A 300 2.57 -13.98 -17.48
N GLU A 301 3.78 -13.93 -16.93
CA GLU A 301 4.59 -15.13 -16.65
C GLU A 301 3.93 -16.04 -15.61
N ILE A 302 3.39 -15.46 -14.54
CA ILE A 302 2.73 -16.21 -13.46
C ILE A 302 1.42 -16.85 -13.93
N GLU A 303 0.64 -16.13 -14.74
CA GLU A 303 -0.62 -16.62 -15.32
C GLU A 303 -0.40 -17.83 -16.23
N GLN A 304 0.75 -17.91 -16.91
CA GLN A 304 1.12 -19.06 -17.76
C GLN A 304 1.61 -20.29 -16.96
N SER A 305 1.84 -20.16 -15.65
CA SER A 305 2.29 -21.26 -14.81
C SER A 305 1.17 -22.29 -14.57
N PRO A 306 1.46 -23.60 -14.55
CA PRO A 306 0.47 -24.64 -14.21
C PRO A 306 -0.20 -24.42 -12.85
N ASP A 307 0.52 -23.75 -11.93
CA ASP A 307 0.03 -23.43 -10.60
C ASP A 307 -1.22 -22.52 -10.61
N PHE A 308 -1.42 -21.73 -11.68
CA PHE A 308 -2.55 -20.78 -11.82
C PHE A 308 -3.66 -21.30 -12.75
N ASP A 309 -3.66 -22.59 -13.09
CA ASP A 309 -4.72 -23.17 -13.91
C ASP A 309 -6.11 -23.07 -13.22
N GLY A 310 -7.04 -22.38 -13.88
CA GLY A 310 -8.38 -22.08 -13.35
C GLY A 310 -8.43 -20.88 -12.38
N ILE A 311 -7.37 -20.07 -12.31
CA ILE A 311 -7.33 -18.76 -11.63
C ILE A 311 -7.18 -17.68 -12.70
N SER A 312 -8.11 -16.72 -12.75
CA SER A 312 -8.03 -15.58 -13.65
C SER A 312 -7.55 -14.33 -12.92
N LEU A 313 -6.52 -13.69 -13.48
CA LEU A 313 -5.95 -12.45 -12.98
C LEU A 313 -6.47 -11.29 -13.85
N PHE A 314 -7.37 -10.48 -13.30
CA PHE A 314 -7.92 -9.33 -13.98
C PHE A 314 -7.29 -8.05 -13.46
N VAL A 315 -6.62 -7.28 -14.33
CA VAL A 315 -6.12 -5.94 -13.99
C VAL A 315 -7.30 -4.97 -14.02
N MET A 316 -7.73 -4.53 -12.85
CA MET A 316 -8.87 -3.62 -12.69
C MET A 316 -8.49 -2.17 -12.90
N ASP A 317 -7.30 -1.78 -12.44
CA ASP A 317 -6.77 -0.44 -12.61
C ASP A 317 -5.26 -0.51 -12.85
N ASN A 318 -4.79 0.29 -13.80
CA ASN A 318 -3.39 0.40 -14.20
C ASN A 318 -3.07 1.85 -14.56
N GLN A 319 -2.43 2.57 -13.65
CA GLN A 319 -2.08 3.97 -13.88
C GLN A 319 -1.14 4.16 -15.08
N ALA A 320 -0.25 3.19 -15.37
CA ALA A 320 0.68 3.30 -16.48
C ALA A 320 -0.01 3.24 -17.85
N GLU A 321 -1.10 2.50 -17.96
CA GLU A 321 -1.90 2.49 -19.18
C GLU A 321 -2.56 3.85 -19.42
N GLY A 322 -3.07 4.49 -18.36
CA GLY A 322 -3.59 5.85 -18.41
C GLY A 322 -2.54 6.86 -18.92
N ILE A 323 -1.30 6.77 -18.43
CA ILE A 323 -0.19 7.64 -18.86
C ILE A 323 0.17 7.37 -20.33
N THR A 324 0.40 6.11 -20.70
CA THR A 324 0.86 5.77 -22.04
C THR A 324 -0.17 6.09 -23.11
N ASN A 325 -1.47 5.88 -22.83
CA ASN A 325 -2.55 6.30 -23.70
C ASN A 325 -2.63 7.82 -23.83
N SER A 326 -2.53 8.57 -22.72
CA SER A 326 -2.54 10.05 -22.75
C SER A 326 -1.36 10.61 -23.55
N ILE A 327 -0.15 10.07 -23.39
CA ILE A 327 1.02 10.46 -24.19
C ILE A 327 0.79 10.16 -25.67
N ARG A 328 0.24 8.99 -25.99
CA ARG A 328 -0.07 8.61 -27.36
C ARG A 328 -1.10 9.56 -27.98
N ASP A 329 -2.13 9.93 -27.25
CA ASP A 329 -3.19 10.84 -27.71
C ASP A 329 -2.67 12.27 -27.90
N ILE A 330 -1.84 12.77 -26.99
CA ILE A 330 -1.14 14.06 -27.12
C ILE A 330 -0.21 14.02 -28.34
N THR A 331 0.53 12.93 -28.53
CA THR A 331 1.45 12.78 -29.67
C THR A 331 0.70 12.75 -31.00
N ASN A 332 -0.40 11.99 -31.08
CA ASN A 332 -1.23 11.90 -32.28
C ASN A 332 -1.89 13.25 -32.60
N SER A 333 -2.51 13.88 -31.60
CA SER A 333 -3.16 15.19 -31.75
C SER A 333 -2.14 16.26 -32.12
N GLY A 334 -0.97 16.23 -31.49
CA GLY A 334 0.16 17.11 -31.78
C GLY A 334 0.67 16.93 -33.22
N LEU A 335 0.78 15.70 -33.70
CA LEU A 335 1.22 15.41 -35.08
C LEU A 335 0.20 15.88 -36.13
N ILE A 336 -1.09 15.70 -35.85
CA ILE A 336 -2.18 16.22 -36.69
C ILE A 336 -2.13 17.75 -36.71
N GLY A 337 -2.05 18.40 -35.54
CA GLY A 337 -1.95 19.85 -35.41
C GLY A 337 -0.70 20.43 -36.08
N PHE A 338 0.45 19.78 -35.93
CA PHE A 338 1.70 20.14 -36.57
C PHE A 338 1.60 20.06 -38.10
N THR A 339 1.02 18.97 -38.62
CA THR A 339 0.83 18.79 -40.07
C THR A 339 -0.11 19.83 -40.65
N LEU A 340 -1.23 20.10 -39.99
CA LEU A 340 -2.18 21.15 -40.39
C LEU A 340 -1.53 22.54 -40.34
N SER A 341 -0.74 22.83 -39.30
CA SER A 341 -0.01 24.10 -39.17
C SER A 341 0.99 24.30 -40.33
N ILE A 342 1.77 23.26 -40.67
CA ILE A 342 2.67 23.29 -41.83
C ILE A 342 1.89 23.53 -43.13
N MET A 343 0.75 22.86 -43.31
CA MET A 343 -0.07 22.99 -44.51
C MET A 343 -0.61 24.42 -44.67
N VAL A 344 -1.11 25.02 -43.58
CA VAL A 344 -1.58 26.42 -43.57
C VAL A 344 -0.41 27.38 -43.82
N LEU A 345 0.73 27.18 -43.16
CA LEU A 345 1.92 28.01 -43.32
C LEU A 345 2.46 27.93 -44.76
N PHE A 346 2.46 26.75 -45.37
CA PHE A 346 2.83 26.54 -46.76
C PHE A 346 1.87 27.26 -47.72
N PHE A 347 0.55 27.22 -47.47
CA PHE A 347 -0.44 27.89 -48.30
C PHE A 347 -0.20 29.42 -48.35
N PHE A 348 0.16 30.04 -47.23
CA PHE A 348 0.46 31.48 -47.18
C PHE A 348 1.84 31.85 -47.75
N LEU A 349 2.88 31.08 -47.45
CA LEU A 349 4.25 31.42 -47.87
C LEU A 349 4.59 30.96 -49.29
N ARG A 350 3.94 29.91 -49.78
CA ARG A 350 4.19 29.23 -51.07
C ARG A 350 5.67 28.88 -51.30
N ASN A 351 6.46 28.78 -50.24
CA ASN A 351 7.90 28.52 -50.28
C ASN A 351 8.25 27.41 -49.28
N VAL A 352 8.60 26.23 -49.82
CA VAL A 352 8.89 25.03 -49.04
C VAL A 352 10.05 25.26 -48.05
N PHE A 353 11.09 25.99 -48.46
CA PHE A 353 12.24 26.25 -47.59
C PHE A 353 11.89 27.15 -46.42
N VAL A 354 11.17 28.24 -46.66
CA VAL A 354 10.78 29.18 -45.57
C VAL A 354 9.81 28.50 -44.60
N THR A 355 8.84 27.74 -45.12
CA THR A 355 7.92 26.95 -44.28
C THR A 355 8.67 25.93 -43.41
N LEU A 356 9.63 25.19 -43.96
CA LEU A 356 10.42 24.20 -43.20
C LEU A 356 11.28 24.85 -42.11
N VAL A 357 11.91 26.00 -42.40
CA VAL A 357 12.73 26.73 -41.42
C VAL A 357 11.89 27.15 -40.22
N VAL A 358 10.67 27.66 -40.44
CA VAL A 358 9.75 28.04 -39.37
C VAL A 358 9.19 26.80 -38.65
N ALA A 359 8.84 25.74 -39.39
CA ALA A 359 8.33 24.51 -38.80
C ALA A 359 9.34 23.81 -37.89
N MET A 360 10.64 23.85 -38.22
CA MET A 360 11.70 23.30 -37.36
C MET A 360 11.82 24.02 -36.02
N ALA A 361 11.36 25.26 -35.88
CA ALA A 361 11.42 25.97 -34.60
C ALA A 361 10.64 25.25 -33.49
N VAL A 362 9.56 24.52 -33.83
CA VAL A 362 8.74 23.77 -32.88
C VAL A 362 9.52 22.62 -32.21
N PRO A 363 10.08 21.64 -32.93
CA PRO A 363 10.86 20.56 -32.30
C PRO A 363 12.10 21.09 -31.58
N PHE A 364 12.77 22.13 -32.08
CA PHE A 364 13.88 22.76 -31.35
C PHE A 364 13.43 23.35 -30.01
N SER A 365 12.30 24.07 -29.97
CA SER A 365 11.74 24.60 -28.73
C SER A 365 11.37 23.49 -27.74
N LEU A 366 10.81 22.40 -28.25
CA LEU A 366 10.35 21.27 -27.44
C LEU A 366 11.52 20.47 -26.84
N CYS A 367 12.66 20.37 -27.53
CA CYS A 367 13.87 19.78 -26.96
C CYS A 367 14.56 20.68 -25.93
N ILE A 368 14.40 22.00 -26.03
CA ILE A 368 14.99 22.96 -25.09
C ILE A 368 14.17 23.07 -23.79
N THR A 369 12.87 22.84 -23.89
CA THR A 369 11.93 22.84 -22.75
C THR A 369 12.01 21.51 -22.03
#